data_AF-A0AB39X9L2-F1
#
_entry.id   AF-A0AB39X9L2-F1
#
_cell.length_a   1.000
_cell.length_b   1.000
_cell.length_c   1.000
_cell.angle_alpha   90.00
_cell.angle_beta   90.00
_cell.angle_gamma   90.00
#
_symmetry.space_group_name_H-M   'P 1'
#
loop_
_entity.id
_entity.type
_entity.pdbx_description
1 polymer ?
#
loop_
_entity_poly.entity_id
_entity_poly.type
_entity_poly.pdbx_seq_one_letter_code
_entity_poly.pdbx_strand_id
1 'polypeptide(L)'
;MSKITYYRNLLLAAVSIVLGLCIGFFQLTQVNSGFPFKEELREKSGLVSWVQKHKYGIRFGFDNESMSFNYPSKADGQDVVKDSLMNSEGKIVTILYDATDTHSPIYSSKVYHDFFQLSVDGLLVRSYAESEKAWRSDNKLMPIIVALFLLGGIYIWRKTKKQYIMAKV
;
A
#
# COMPACT_ATOMS: atom_id res chain seq x y z
N MET A 1 -36.17 9.86 19.10
CA MET A 1 -35.08 10.17 18.12
C MET A 1 -35.65 11.11 17.07
N SER A 2 -34.93 12.18 16.70
CA SER A 2 -35.42 13.09 15.65
C SER A 2 -35.33 12.47 14.26
N LYS A 3 -36.15 12.94 13.31
CA LYS A 3 -36.10 12.52 11.90
C LYS A 3 -34.72 12.75 11.29
N ILE A 4 -34.08 13.88 11.60
CA ILE A 4 -32.75 14.24 11.09
C ILE A 4 -31.70 13.20 11.54
N THR A 5 -31.68 12.85 12.83
CA THR A 5 -30.75 11.83 13.35
C THR A 5 -30.99 10.45 12.73
N TYR A 6 -32.26 10.09 12.48
CA TYR A 6 -32.61 8.84 11.82
C TYR A 6 -32.03 8.74 10.41
N TYR A 7 -32.30 9.73 9.55
CA TYR A 7 -31.81 9.71 8.17
C TYR A 7 -30.28 9.80 8.09
N ARG A 8 -29.64 10.61 8.96
CA ARG A 8 -28.18 10.69 9.05
C ARG A 8 -27.55 9.32 9.34
N ASN A 9 -28.10 8.57 10.29
CA ASN A 9 -27.56 7.27 10.66
C ASN A 9 -27.83 6.20 9.58
N LEU A 10 -28.96 6.27 8.88
CA LEU A 10 -29.23 5.40 7.73
C LEU A 10 -28.27 5.69 6.56
N LEU A 11 -28.00 6.96 6.29
CA LEU A 11 -27.03 7.37 5.27
C LEU A 11 -25.64 6.84 5.63
N LEU A 12 -25.20 7.03 6.89
CA LEU A 12 -23.92 6.49 7.37
C LEU A 12 -23.85 4.98 7.18
N ALA A 13 -24.90 4.24 7.56
CA ALA A 13 -24.95 2.79 7.37
C ALA A 13 -24.85 2.38 5.90
N ALA A 14 -25.57 3.07 5.01
CA ALA A 14 -25.51 2.83 3.57
C ALA A 14 -24.10 3.08 3.02
N VAL A 15 -23.48 4.20 3.38
CA VAL A 15 -22.10 4.54 2.99
C VAL A 15 -21.12 3.48 3.50
N SER A 16 -21.24 3.05 4.75
CA SER A 16 -20.37 2.00 5.31
C SER A 16 -20.49 0.68 4.55
N ILE A 17 -21.72 0.26 4.21
CA ILE A 17 -21.95 -0.98 3.44
C ILE A 17 -21.36 -0.86 2.03
N VAL A 18 -21.61 0.25 1.34
CA VAL A 18 -21.08 0.50 -0.02
C VAL A 18 -19.55 0.49 0.00
N LEU A 19 -18.92 1.16 0.97
CA LEU A 19 -17.47 1.15 1.12
C LEU A 19 -16.94 -0.28 1.36
N GLY A 20 -17.58 -1.05 2.24
CA GLY A 20 -17.22 -2.44 2.48
C GLY A 20 -17.29 -3.31 1.22
N LEU A 21 -18.34 -3.14 0.41
CA LEU A 21 -18.50 -3.83 -0.87
C LEU A 21 -17.42 -3.41 -1.88
N CYS A 22 -17.14 -2.12 -2.02
CA CYS A 22 -16.11 -1.61 -2.93
C CYS A 22 -14.71 -2.13 -2.56
N ILE A 23 -14.34 -2.06 -1.28
CA ILE A 23 -13.06 -2.58 -0.79
C ILE A 23 -12.98 -4.10 -1.02
N GLY A 24 -14.05 -4.83 -0.69
CA GLY A 24 -14.10 -6.28 -0.90
C GLY A 24 -13.98 -6.68 -2.37
N PHE A 25 -14.67 -5.96 -3.27
CA PHE A 25 -14.55 -6.18 -4.71
C PHE A 25 -13.12 -5.95 -5.19
N PHE A 26 -12.50 -4.82 -4.83
CA PHE A 26 -11.14 -4.51 -5.22
C PHE A 26 -10.16 -5.60 -4.75
N GLN A 27 -10.27 -6.03 -3.48
CA GLN A 27 -9.45 -7.09 -2.91
C GLN A 27 -9.59 -8.43 -3.65
N LEU A 28 -10.80 -8.79 -4.07
CA LEU A 28 -11.07 -10.04 -4.81
C LEU A 28 -10.55 -10.00 -6.25
N THR A 29 -10.47 -8.82 -6.86
CA THR A 29 -10.00 -8.65 -8.24
C THR A 29 -8.48 -8.47 -8.35
N GLN A 30 -7.78 -8.28 -7.23
CA GLN A 30 -6.33 -8.09 -7.25
C GLN A 30 -5.58 -9.38 -7.58
N VAL A 31 -4.93 -9.40 -8.73
CA VAL A 31 -3.97 -10.44 -9.10
C VAL A 31 -2.80 -10.41 -8.10
N ASN A 32 -2.40 -11.60 -7.62
CA ASN A 32 -1.34 -11.77 -6.62
C ASN A 32 -1.45 -10.84 -5.40
N SER A 33 -2.68 -10.52 -4.96
CA SER A 33 -2.93 -9.57 -3.85
C SER A 33 -2.30 -8.17 -4.08
N GLY A 34 -2.21 -7.75 -5.34
CA GLY A 34 -1.63 -6.46 -5.72
C GLY A 34 -0.12 -6.38 -5.49
N PHE A 35 0.58 -7.52 -5.51
CA PHE A 35 2.04 -7.58 -5.53
C PHE A 35 2.50 -8.08 -6.91
N PRO A 36 3.41 -7.40 -7.62
CA PRO A 36 3.80 -7.81 -8.98
C PRO A 36 4.48 -9.18 -8.97
N PHE A 37 4.32 -9.95 -10.05
CA PHE A 37 5.04 -11.22 -10.19
C PHE A 37 6.52 -10.97 -10.49
N LYS A 38 7.40 -11.87 -10.04
CA LYS A 38 8.85 -11.70 -10.18
C LYS A 38 9.27 -11.58 -11.66
N GLU A 39 8.58 -12.30 -12.54
CA GLU A 39 8.84 -12.35 -13.98
C GLU A 39 8.50 -11.03 -14.69
N GLU A 40 7.63 -10.22 -14.09
CA GLU A 40 7.23 -8.90 -14.58
C GLU A 40 8.25 -7.82 -14.18
N LEU A 41 9.06 -8.09 -13.15
CA LEU A 41 10.09 -7.16 -12.69
C LEU A 41 11.27 -7.09 -13.65
N ARG A 42 11.96 -5.95 -13.59
CA ARG A 42 13.18 -5.68 -14.34
C ARG A 42 14.33 -5.44 -13.39
N GLU A 43 15.50 -5.93 -13.77
CA GLU A 43 16.72 -5.68 -13.03
C GLU A 43 17.34 -4.34 -13.43
N LYS A 44 17.83 -3.61 -12.44
CA LYS A 44 18.62 -2.40 -12.67
C LYS A 44 19.79 -2.36 -11.71
N SER A 45 20.96 -1.98 -12.22
CA SER A 45 22.19 -1.85 -11.44
C SER A 45 22.87 -0.51 -11.68
N GLY A 46 23.47 0.07 -10.65
CA GLY A 46 24.21 1.33 -10.76
C GLY A 46 24.74 1.84 -9.43
N LEU A 47 25.42 2.99 -9.47
CA LEU A 47 25.85 3.73 -8.27
C LEU A 47 24.72 4.64 -7.79
N VAL A 48 24.49 4.70 -6.49
CA VAL A 48 23.41 5.52 -5.90
C VAL A 48 23.85 6.98 -5.80
N SER A 49 23.05 7.89 -6.37
CA SER A 49 23.31 9.33 -6.39
C SER A 49 22.71 10.07 -5.19
N TRP A 50 21.52 9.65 -4.76
CA TRP A 50 20.81 10.24 -3.63
C TRP A 50 19.86 9.23 -3.00
N VAL A 51 19.61 9.40 -1.70
CA VAL A 51 18.65 8.60 -0.92
C VAL A 51 17.81 9.54 -0.05
N GLN A 52 16.50 9.32 -0.01
CA GLN A 52 15.56 10.13 0.75
C GLN A 52 14.51 9.25 1.44
N LYS A 53 14.45 9.30 2.78
CA LYS A 53 13.33 8.72 3.54
C LYS A 53 12.12 9.65 3.44
N HIS A 54 10.93 9.08 3.25
CA HIS A 54 9.66 9.79 3.36
C HIS A 54 8.67 8.98 4.22
N LYS A 55 7.45 9.51 4.42
CA LYS A 55 6.47 8.90 5.32
C LYS A 55 6.06 7.48 4.92
N TYR A 56 6.07 7.17 3.63
CA TYR A 56 5.53 5.94 3.07
C TYR A 56 6.58 5.07 2.37
N GLY A 57 7.88 5.31 2.63
CA GLY A 57 8.94 4.54 1.98
C GLY A 57 10.28 5.26 1.89
N ILE A 58 11.13 4.72 1.03
CA ILE A 58 12.47 5.26 0.73
C ILE A 58 12.56 5.49 -0.77
N ARG A 59 13.01 6.68 -1.15
CA ARG A 59 13.26 7.01 -2.54
C ARG A 59 14.75 7.12 -2.78
N PHE A 60 15.19 6.69 -3.95
CA PHE A 60 16.58 6.88 -4.35
C PHE A 60 16.68 6.98 -5.87
N GLY A 61 17.85 7.38 -6.36
CA GLY A 61 18.18 7.38 -7.79
C GLY A 61 19.60 6.89 -8.02
N PHE A 62 19.87 6.42 -9.23
CA PHE A 62 21.22 6.11 -9.68
C PHE A 62 21.93 7.36 -10.21
N ASP A 63 23.25 7.31 -10.30
CA ASP A 63 24.08 8.33 -10.96
C ASP A 63 23.77 8.41 -12.46
N ASN A 64 23.77 9.65 -12.99
CA ASN A 64 23.58 9.93 -14.42
C ASN A 64 22.29 9.39 -15.05
N GLU A 65 21.25 9.13 -14.24
CA GLU A 65 19.96 8.65 -14.72
C GLU A 65 18.79 9.52 -14.25
N SER A 66 17.79 9.67 -15.12
CA SER A 66 16.55 10.40 -14.81
C SER A 66 15.54 9.57 -14.02
N MET A 67 15.71 8.25 -14.00
CA MET A 67 14.78 7.33 -13.33
C MET A 67 14.94 7.40 -11.81
N SER A 68 13.82 7.38 -11.09
CA SER A 68 13.78 7.37 -9.64
C SER A 68 13.03 6.15 -9.14
N PHE A 69 13.46 5.63 -8.00
CA PHE A 69 12.94 4.40 -7.43
C PHE A 69 12.34 4.66 -6.06
N ASN A 70 11.37 3.83 -5.68
CA ASN A 70 10.70 3.88 -4.39
C ASN A 70 10.64 2.48 -3.77
N TYR A 71 10.99 2.39 -2.50
CA TYR A 71 10.77 1.24 -1.67
C TYR A 71 9.47 1.44 -0.88
N PRO A 72 8.39 0.72 -1.20
CA PRO A 72 7.09 0.94 -0.56
C PRO A 72 7.08 0.45 0.89
N SER A 73 6.43 1.22 1.79
CA SER A 73 6.39 0.87 3.22
C SER A 73 5.75 -0.49 3.51
N LYS A 74 4.84 -0.93 2.65
CA LYS A 74 4.13 -2.21 2.74
C LYS A 74 5.04 -3.42 2.54
N ALA A 75 6.21 -3.23 1.91
CA ALA A 75 7.22 -4.27 1.77
C ALA A 75 8.06 -4.50 3.03
N ASP A 76 7.86 -3.72 4.10
CA ASP A 76 8.56 -3.79 5.40
C ASP A 76 10.10 -3.65 5.32
N GLY A 77 10.84 -3.53 6.42
CA GLY A 77 12.31 -3.50 6.39
C GLY A 77 12.92 -2.21 5.82
N GLN A 78 12.16 -1.10 5.86
CA GLN A 78 12.60 0.20 5.37
C GLN A 78 13.94 0.63 5.97
N ASP A 79 14.12 0.52 7.28
CA ASP A 79 15.36 1.01 7.90
C ASP A 79 16.60 0.24 7.40
N VAL A 80 16.50 -1.08 7.20
CA VAL A 80 17.57 -1.89 6.61
C VAL A 80 17.87 -1.46 5.16
N VAL A 81 16.83 -1.26 4.35
CA VAL A 81 16.96 -0.80 2.96
C VAL A 81 17.61 0.58 2.91
N LYS A 82 17.15 1.51 3.75
CA LYS A 82 17.67 2.88 3.82
C LYS A 82 19.14 2.86 4.22
N ASP A 83 19.47 2.16 5.29
CA ASP A 83 20.83 2.16 5.83
C ASP A 83 21.77 1.49 4.83
N SER A 84 21.32 0.46 4.11
CA SER A 84 22.13 -0.16 3.04
C SER A 84 22.36 0.77 1.85
N LEU A 85 21.33 1.51 1.42
CA LEU A 85 21.44 2.50 0.34
C LEU A 85 22.30 3.72 0.75
N MET A 86 22.20 4.17 1.99
CA MET A 86 23.03 5.28 2.49
C MET A 86 24.50 4.89 2.64
N ASN A 87 24.79 3.61 2.89
CA ASN A 87 26.14 3.08 3.05
C ASN A 87 26.67 2.36 1.78
N SER A 88 26.06 2.63 0.62
CA SER A 88 26.45 2.05 -0.67
C SER A 88 27.39 2.93 -1.49
N GLU A 89 28.01 3.95 -0.89
CA GLU A 89 28.98 4.80 -1.59
C GLU A 89 30.09 3.95 -2.22
N GLY A 90 30.34 4.16 -3.52
CA GLY A 90 31.31 3.39 -4.30
C GLY A 90 30.93 1.92 -4.58
N LYS A 91 29.74 1.47 -4.18
CA LYS A 91 29.26 0.08 -4.38
C LYS A 91 28.15 0.04 -5.43
N ILE A 92 28.15 -1.02 -6.23
CA ILE A 92 27.06 -1.28 -7.17
C ILE A 92 25.82 -1.73 -6.40
N VAL A 93 24.73 -1.02 -6.58
CA VAL A 93 23.42 -1.38 -6.07
C VAL A 93 22.60 -1.98 -7.20
N THR A 94 22.00 -3.15 -6.95
CA THR A 94 21.13 -3.86 -7.89
C THR A 94 19.75 -4.00 -7.29
N ILE A 95 18.72 -3.70 -8.08
CA ILE A 95 17.32 -3.80 -7.69
C ILE A 95 16.51 -4.63 -8.68
N LEU A 96 15.42 -5.22 -8.20
CA LEU A 96 14.31 -5.67 -9.07
C LEU A 96 13.13 -4.71 -8.89
N TYR A 97 12.72 -4.06 -9.97
CA TYR A 97 11.71 -3.01 -9.97
C TYR A 97 10.60 -3.25 -10.98
N ASP A 98 9.43 -2.67 -10.70
CA ASP A 98 8.29 -2.68 -11.61
C ASP A 98 8.43 -1.53 -12.61
N ALA A 99 8.65 -1.88 -13.88
CA ALA A 99 8.80 -0.91 -14.96
C ALA A 99 7.45 -0.44 -15.52
N THR A 100 6.36 -1.15 -15.22
CA THR A 100 5.03 -0.91 -15.79
C THR A 100 4.20 0.00 -14.91
N ASP A 101 4.39 -0.08 -13.60
CA ASP A 101 3.68 0.75 -12.64
C ASP A 101 4.54 1.92 -12.17
N THR A 102 3.93 3.11 -12.11
CA THR A 102 4.61 4.33 -11.69
C THR A 102 3.74 5.19 -10.82
N HIS A 103 4.39 5.85 -9.86
CA HIS A 103 3.70 6.67 -8.87
C HIS A 103 4.35 8.05 -8.81
N SER A 104 3.52 9.09 -8.69
CA SER A 104 3.96 10.47 -8.51
C SER A 104 3.22 11.11 -7.35
N PRO A 105 3.90 11.85 -6.45
CA PRO A 105 3.20 12.70 -5.48
C PRO A 105 2.33 13.73 -6.21
N ILE A 106 1.15 14.03 -5.68
CA ILE A 106 0.20 15.00 -6.28
C ILE A 106 0.83 16.40 -6.48
N TYR A 107 1.85 16.73 -5.68
CA TYR A 107 2.56 18.01 -5.70
C TYR A 107 3.89 17.98 -6.51
N SER A 108 4.18 16.91 -7.25
CA SER A 108 5.43 16.77 -8.01
C SER A 108 5.22 16.03 -9.32
N SER A 109 5.89 16.47 -10.39
CA SER A 109 5.97 15.75 -11.66
C SER A 109 6.99 14.60 -11.64
N LYS A 110 7.67 14.38 -10.50
CA LYS A 110 8.68 13.32 -10.39
C LYS A 110 8.00 11.97 -10.27
N VAL A 111 8.37 11.09 -11.20
CA VAL A 111 7.84 9.73 -11.34
C VAL A 111 8.77 8.75 -10.63
N TYR A 112 8.19 7.79 -9.94
CA TYR A 112 8.90 6.75 -9.20
C TYR A 112 8.42 5.36 -9.60
N HIS A 113 9.37 4.45 -9.73
CA HIS A 113 9.12 3.02 -9.89
C HIS A 113 9.31 2.29 -8.56
N ASP A 114 8.37 1.41 -8.21
CA ASP A 114 8.53 0.60 -7.01
C ASP A 114 9.53 -0.54 -7.23
N PHE A 115 10.37 -0.79 -6.23
CA PHE A 115 11.29 -1.93 -6.25
C PHE A 115 11.07 -2.86 -5.06
N PHE A 116 11.36 -4.14 -5.28
CA PHE A 116 10.97 -5.24 -4.39
C PHE A 116 12.13 -6.15 -4.01
N GLN A 117 13.31 -5.95 -4.61
CA GLN A 117 14.55 -6.61 -4.22
C GLN A 117 15.70 -5.60 -4.22
N LEU A 118 16.64 -5.76 -3.30
CA LEU A 118 17.84 -4.95 -3.19
C LEU A 118 19.05 -5.84 -2.89
N SER A 119 20.11 -5.66 -3.68
CA SER A 119 21.44 -6.17 -3.41
C SER A 119 22.45 -5.04 -3.48
N VAL A 120 23.48 -5.09 -2.63
CA VAL A 120 24.59 -4.14 -2.63
C VAL A 120 25.88 -4.93 -2.74
N ASP A 121 26.66 -4.67 -3.79
CA ASP A 121 27.91 -5.40 -4.10
C ASP A 121 27.71 -6.93 -4.15
N GLY A 122 26.61 -7.37 -4.76
CA GLY A 122 26.22 -8.78 -4.85
C GLY A 122 25.64 -9.38 -3.56
N LEU A 123 25.72 -8.69 -2.41
CA LEU A 123 25.11 -9.14 -1.16
C LEU A 123 23.62 -8.79 -1.16
N LEU A 124 22.77 -9.81 -1.03
CA LEU A 124 21.32 -9.65 -0.97
C LEU A 124 20.93 -8.99 0.36
N VAL A 125 20.45 -7.74 0.29
CA VAL A 125 19.99 -6.96 1.46
C VAL A 125 18.51 -7.21 1.72
N ARG A 126 17.72 -7.22 0.64
CA ARG A 126 16.28 -7.48 0.69
C ARG A 126 15.90 -8.38 -0.46
N SER A 127 15.35 -9.55 -0.16
CA SER A 127 14.88 -10.47 -1.18
C SER A 127 13.46 -10.12 -1.66
N TYR A 128 13.16 -10.48 -2.92
CA TYR A 128 11.79 -10.43 -3.44
C TYR A 128 10.80 -11.19 -2.54
N ALA A 129 11.20 -12.37 -2.06
CA ALA A 129 10.35 -13.23 -1.24
C ALA A 129 9.99 -12.58 0.12
N GLU A 130 10.93 -11.84 0.72
CA GLU A 130 10.63 -11.11 1.96
C GLU A 130 9.68 -9.94 1.71
N SER A 131 9.90 -9.16 0.64
CA SER A 131 9.00 -8.08 0.25
C SER A 131 7.59 -8.60 -0.05
N GLU A 132 7.48 -9.73 -0.76
CA GLU A 132 6.20 -10.38 -1.05
C GLU A 132 5.50 -10.85 0.22
N LYS A 133 6.25 -11.52 1.12
CA LYS A 133 5.71 -12.01 2.38
C LYS A 133 5.16 -10.88 3.24
N ALA A 134 5.89 -9.77 3.34
CA ALA A 134 5.45 -8.58 4.06
C ALA A 134 4.16 -8.00 3.45
N TRP A 135 4.13 -7.85 2.13
CA TRP A 135 2.97 -7.32 1.41
C TRP A 135 1.72 -8.18 1.59
N ARG A 136 1.88 -9.51 1.47
CA ARG A 136 0.80 -10.48 1.72
C ARG A 136 0.35 -10.45 3.17
N SER A 137 1.26 -10.25 4.13
CA SER A 137 0.90 -10.14 5.55
C SER A 137 0.05 -8.90 5.83
N ASP A 138 0.41 -7.75 5.26
CA ASP A 138 -0.38 -6.52 5.37
C ASP A 138 -1.79 -6.69 4.79
N ASN A 139 -1.90 -7.36 3.64
CA ASN A 139 -3.18 -7.67 2.99
C ASN A 139 -4.12 -8.55 3.82
N LYS A 140 -3.63 -9.27 4.84
CA LYS A 140 -4.50 -10.07 5.74
C LYS A 140 -5.43 -9.19 6.58
N LEU A 141 -5.14 -7.90 6.72
CA LEU A 141 -6.03 -6.96 7.41
C LEU A 141 -7.25 -6.58 6.56
N MET A 142 -7.17 -6.69 5.22
CA MET A 142 -8.25 -6.24 4.33
C MET A 142 -9.58 -6.96 4.57
N PRO A 143 -9.63 -8.30 4.73
CA PRO A 143 -10.87 -9.00 5.08
C PRO A 143 -11.51 -8.50 6.39
N ILE A 144 -10.68 -8.14 7.38
CA ILE A 144 -11.15 -7.61 8.67
C ILE A 144 -11.78 -6.23 8.45
N ILE A 145 -11.13 -5.36 7.68
CA ILE A 145 -11.66 -4.03 7.34
C ILE A 145 -12.99 -4.16 6.59
N VAL A 146 -13.07 -5.05 5.59
CA VAL A 146 -14.31 -5.32 4.85
C VAL A 146 -15.42 -5.77 5.81
N ALA A 147 -15.14 -6.72 6.70
CA ALA A 147 -16.11 -7.19 7.68
C ALA A 147 -16.57 -6.08 8.63
N LEU A 148 -15.66 -5.22 9.10
CA LEU A 148 -16.01 -4.08 9.96
C LEU A 148 -16.97 -3.11 9.27
N PHE A 149 -16.72 -2.77 8.02
CA PHE A 149 -17.59 -1.87 7.25
C PHE A 149 -18.96 -2.49 6.97
N LEU A 150 -19.00 -3.77 6.55
CA LEU A 150 -20.25 -4.46 6.24
C LEU A 150 -21.08 -4.71 7.49
N LEU A 151 -20.51 -5.39 8.50
CA LEU A 151 -21.21 -5.74 9.73
C LEU A 151 -21.55 -4.50 10.55
N GLY A 152 -20.63 -3.54 10.62
CA GLY A 152 -20.84 -2.25 11.29
C GLY A 152 -21.98 -1.46 10.64
N GLY A 153 -22.00 -1.36 9.31
CA GLY A 153 -23.08 -0.70 8.57
C GLY A 153 -24.43 -1.39 8.80
N ILE A 154 -24.49 -2.72 8.70
CA ILE A 154 -25.71 -3.51 9.00
C ILE A 154 -26.16 -3.29 10.45
N TYR A 155 -25.24 -3.29 11.41
CA TYR A 155 -25.55 -3.04 12.81
C TYR A 155 -26.13 -1.65 13.04
N ILE A 156 -25.51 -0.60 12.49
CA ILE A 156 -25.99 0.79 12.59
C ILE A 156 -27.40 0.90 12.00
N TRP A 157 -27.64 0.29 10.83
CA TRP A 157 -28.95 0.26 10.19
C TRP A 157 -30.02 -0.36 11.10
N ARG A 158 -29.76 -1.57 11.62
CA ARG A 158 -30.68 -2.31 12.49
C ARG A 158 -30.97 -1.55 13.78
N LYS A 159 -29.94 -1.03 14.44
CA LYS A 159 -30.05 -0.27 15.69
C LYS A 159 -30.87 1.01 15.49
N THR A 160 -30.61 1.74 14.41
CA THR A 160 -31.31 2.99 14.06
C THR A 160 -32.80 2.75 13.82
N LYS A 161 -33.15 1.71 13.05
CA LYS A 161 -34.55 1.32 12.83
C LYS A 161 -35.26 0.98 14.14
N LYS A 162 -34.65 0.13 14.99
CA LYS A 162 -35.23 -0.28 16.28
C LYS A 162 -35.51 0.92 17.19
N GLN A 163 -34.55 1.82 17.34
CA GLN A 163 -34.68 2.99 18.21
C GLN A 163 -35.71 4.01 17.71
N TYR A 164 -35.86 4.17 16.39
CA TYR A 164 -36.88 5.07 15.83
C TYR A 164 -38.29 4.52 16.01
N ILE A 165 -38.48 3.20 15.90
CA ILE A 165 -39.76 2.54 16.18
C ILE A 165 -40.12 2.71 17.66
N MET A 166 -39.19 2.40 18.59
CA MET A 166 -39.42 2.54 20.03
C MET A 166 -39.73 3.98 20.46
N ALA A 167 -39.15 4.98 19.80
CA ALA A 167 -39.42 6.39 20.11
C ALA A 167 -40.78 6.91 19.59
N LYS A 168 -41.54 6.07 18.87
CA LYS A 168 -42.88 6.38 18.36
C LYS A 168 -44.00 5.62 19.08
N VAL A 169 -43.64 4.65 19.93
CA VAL A 169 -44.54 3.97 20.87
C VAL A 169 -44.55 4.79 22.15
#